data_AF-W5IGD9-F1
#
_entry.id   AF-W5IGD9-F1
#
_cell.length_a   1.000
_cell.length_b   1.000
_cell.length_c   1.000
_cell.angle_alpha   90.00
_cell.angle_beta   90.00
_cell.angle_gamma   90.00
#
_symmetry.space_group_name_H-M   'P 1'
#
loop_
_entity.id
_entity.type
_entity.pdbx_description
1 polymer ?
#
loop_
_entity_poly.entity_id
_entity_poly.type
_entity_poly.pdbx_seq_one_letter_code
_entity_poly.pdbx_strand_id
1 'polypeptide(L)'
;MKRKELKEYKVTIILLSAAMIVLLIGLGVYLFFEWKLSQIAALPNDDVGGWSKLFGFPVLGVGSLVGCFLMWGSVPTFIAAGVSACIQVTHHKNKQQPNKQ
;
A
#
# COMPACT_ATOMS: atom_id res chain seq x y z
N MET A 1 16.73 19.30 -21.72
CA MET A 1 16.53 18.07 -20.91
C MET A 1 16.59 16.87 -21.85
N LYS A 2 17.54 15.93 -21.69
CA LYS A 2 17.69 14.79 -22.62
C LYS A 2 16.48 13.85 -22.45
N ARG A 3 15.85 13.40 -23.55
CA ARG A 3 14.61 12.59 -23.55
C ARG A 3 14.65 11.34 -22.66
N LYS A 4 15.85 10.83 -22.31
CA LYS A 4 16.06 9.68 -21.42
C LYS A 4 15.69 10.01 -19.96
N GLU A 5 16.11 11.16 -19.44
CA GLU A 5 15.84 11.59 -18.05
C GLU A 5 14.33 11.82 -17.81
N LEU A 6 13.63 12.37 -18.81
CA LEU A 6 12.19 12.60 -18.74
C LEU A 6 11.39 11.28 -18.73
N LYS A 7 11.94 10.23 -19.37
CA LYS A 7 11.35 8.89 -19.41
C LYS A 7 11.50 8.19 -18.06
N GLU A 8 12.69 8.27 -17.44
CA GLU A 8 12.91 7.72 -16.11
C GLU A 8 12.04 8.41 -15.06
N TYR A 9 11.95 9.74 -15.08
CA TYR A 9 11.11 10.49 -14.15
C TYR A 9 9.62 10.10 -14.25
N LYS A 10 9.10 9.91 -15.48
CA LYS A 10 7.73 9.42 -15.69
C LYS A 10 7.52 8.02 -15.12
N VAL A 11 8.49 7.13 -15.31
CA VAL A 11 8.41 5.75 -14.78
C VAL A 11 8.42 5.77 -13.25
N THR A 12 9.27 6.57 -12.61
CA THR A 12 9.31 6.72 -11.15
C THR A 12 7.96 7.17 -10.58
N ILE A 13 7.34 8.20 -11.19
CA ILE A 13 6.03 8.71 -10.74
C ILE A 13 4.94 7.65 -10.90
N ILE A 14 4.91 6.96 -12.05
CA ILE A 14 3.93 5.90 -12.29
C ILE A 14 4.09 4.78 -11.25
N LEU A 15 5.32 4.37 -10.96
CA LEU A 15 5.61 3.34 -9.97
C LEU A 15 5.20 3.77 -8.55
N LEU A 16 5.47 5.02 -8.18
CA LEU A 16 5.06 5.60 -6.90
C LEU A 16 3.54 5.64 -6.76
N SER A 17 2.83 6.05 -7.82
CA SER A 17 1.36 6.10 -7.83
C SER A 17 0.74 4.71 -7.74
N ALA A 18 1.32 3.72 -8.43
CA ALA A 18 0.88 2.34 -8.36
C ALA A 18 1.09 1.76 -6.95
N ALA A 19 2.25 2.02 -6.33
CA ALA A 19 2.54 1.59 -4.97
C ALA A 19 1.56 2.20 -3.94
N MET A 20 1.21 3.49 -4.10
CA MET A 20 0.20 4.14 -3.27
C MET A 20 -1.19 3.51 -3.39
N ILE A 21 -1.60 3.19 -4.62
CA ILE A 21 -2.90 2.55 -4.87
C ILE A 21 -2.94 1.17 -4.20
N VAL A 22 -1.87 0.37 -4.34
CA VAL A 22 -1.77 -0.95 -3.70
C VAL A 22 -1.80 -0.84 -2.19
N LEU A 23 -1.13 0.16 -1.60
CA LEU A 23 -1.15 0.41 -0.16
C LEU A 23 -2.56 0.77 0.33
N LEU A 24 -3.25 1.67 -0.37
CA LEU A 24 -4.62 2.08 -0.06
C LEU A 24 -5.61 0.91 -0.18
N ILE A 25 -5.46 0.07 -1.21
CA ILE A 25 -6.26 -1.15 -1.37
C ILE A 25 -5.97 -2.11 -0.22
N GLY A 26 -4.71 -2.36 0.12
CA GLY A 26 -4.33 -3.23 1.23
C GLY A 26 -4.90 -2.76 2.57
N LEU A 27 -4.82 -1.46 2.84
CA LEU A 27 -5.42 -0.84 4.03
C LEU A 27 -6.95 -0.98 4.04
N GLY A 28 -7.61 -0.72 2.91
CA GLY A 28 -9.06 -0.86 2.79
C GLY A 28 -9.54 -2.30 3.00
N VAL A 29 -8.83 -3.27 2.41
CA VAL A 29 -9.09 -4.70 2.60
C VAL A 29 -8.91 -5.09 4.06
N TYR A 30 -7.79 -4.70 4.69
CA TYR A 30 -7.54 -4.97 6.10
C TYR A 30 -8.66 -4.44 7.01
N LEU A 31 -9.00 -3.16 6.88
CA LEU A 31 -10.04 -2.52 7.69
C LEU A 31 -11.43 -3.13 7.45
N PHE A 32 -11.74 -3.51 6.21
CA PHE A 32 -13.01 -4.17 5.88
C PHE A 32 -13.15 -5.51 6.60
N PHE A 33 -12.10 -6.33 6.56
CA PHE A 33 -12.12 -7.64 7.22
C PHE A 33 -12.07 -7.53 8.74
N GLU A 34 -11.31 -6.58 9.30
CA GLU A 34 -11.34 -6.25 10.74
C GLU A 34 -12.74 -5.81 11.20
N TRP A 35 -13.42 -4.96 10.43
CA TRP A 35 -14.81 -4.60 10.73
C TRP A 35 -15.71 -5.84 10.70
N LYS A 36 -15.63 -6.67 9.66
CA LYS A 36 -16.42 -7.91 9.60
C LYS A 36 -16.12 -8.86 10.75
N LEU A 37 -14.87 -8.97 11.18
CA LEU A 37 -14.46 -9.74 12.36
C LEU A 37 -15.13 -9.19 13.62
N SER A 38 -15.13 -7.89 13.79
CA SER A 38 -15.76 -7.22 14.93
C SER A 38 -17.27 -7.46 14.97
N GLN A 39 -17.95 -7.45 13.82
CA GLN A 39 -19.37 -7.81 13.72
C GLN A 39 -19.64 -9.27 14.14
N ILE A 40 -18.83 -10.22 13.66
CA ILE A 40 -18.98 -11.64 14.01
C ILE A 40 -18.60 -11.91 15.46
N ALA A 41 -17.61 -11.21 16.01
CA ALA A 41 -17.26 -11.30 17.42
C ALA A 41 -18.41 -10.87 18.34
N ALA A 42 -19.17 -9.86 17.92
CA ALA A 42 -20.32 -9.31 18.65
C ALA A 42 -21.58 -10.19 18.60
N LEU A 43 -21.65 -11.23 17.76
CA LEU A 43 -22.79 -12.14 17.75
C LEU A 43 -22.91 -12.91 19.08
N PRO A 44 -24.13 -13.18 19.58
CA PRO A 44 -24.32 -14.07 20.71
C PRO A 44 -23.75 -15.47 20.41
N ASN A 45 -23.38 -16.22 21.46
CA ASN A 45 -22.91 -17.61 21.30
C ASN A 45 -24.08 -18.60 21.29
N ASP A 46 -25.21 -18.20 20.70
CA ASP A 46 -26.33 -19.10 20.41
C ASP A 46 -26.00 -20.00 19.21
N ASP A 47 -26.88 -20.93 18.82
CA ASP A 47 -26.61 -21.85 17.71
C ASP A 47 -26.13 -21.09 16.46
N VAL A 48 -26.90 -20.11 16.00
CA VAL A 48 -26.60 -19.37 14.78
C VAL A 48 -25.32 -18.55 14.90
N GLY A 49 -25.10 -17.84 16.01
CA GLY A 49 -23.88 -17.06 16.23
C GLY A 49 -22.65 -17.92 16.49
N GLY A 50 -22.80 -19.07 17.13
CA GLY A 50 -21.77 -20.09 17.33
C GLY A 50 -21.26 -20.65 15.99
N TRP A 51 -22.18 -21.09 15.12
CA TRP A 51 -21.84 -21.54 13.76
C TRP A 51 -21.22 -20.41 12.92
N SER A 52 -21.75 -19.19 13.03
CA SER A 52 -21.24 -18.02 12.31
C SER A 52 -19.82 -17.66 12.73
N LYS A 53 -19.47 -17.80 14.01
CA LYS A 53 -18.12 -17.64 14.52
C LYS A 53 -17.20 -18.76 14.03
N LEU A 54 -17.63 -20.02 14.15
CA LEU A 54 -16.82 -21.19 13.79
C LEU A 54 -16.34 -21.15 12.34
N PHE A 55 -17.22 -20.74 11.41
CA PHE A 55 -16.90 -20.67 9.99
C PHE A 55 -16.49 -19.27 9.51
N GLY A 56 -16.96 -18.21 10.17
CA GLY A 56 -16.65 -16.82 9.81
C GLY A 56 -15.27 -16.37 10.23
N PHE A 57 -14.79 -16.76 11.42
CA PHE A 57 -13.47 -16.34 11.90
C PHE A 57 -12.31 -16.77 10.98
N PRO A 58 -12.24 -18.03 10.49
CA PRO A 58 -11.16 -18.43 9.57
C PRO A 58 -11.16 -17.64 8.27
N VAL A 59 -12.34 -17.48 7.64
CA VAL A 59 -12.48 -16.79 6.35
C VAL A 59 -12.11 -15.32 6.47
N LEU A 60 -12.58 -14.65 7.53
CA LEU A 60 -12.28 -13.25 7.73
C LEU A 60 -10.85 -12.99 8.21
N GLY A 61 -10.29 -13.91 9.00
CA GLY A 61 -8.89 -13.87 9.41
C GLY A 61 -7.94 -13.97 8.21
N VAL A 62 -8.23 -14.85 7.24
CA VAL A 62 -7.47 -14.93 5.99
C VAL A 62 -7.59 -13.63 5.18
N GLY A 63 -8.79 -13.05 5.09
CA GLY A 63 -8.98 -11.76 4.41
C GLY A 63 -8.21 -10.60 5.07
N SER A 64 -8.20 -10.54 6.40
CA SER A 64 -7.41 -9.56 7.17
C SER A 64 -5.91 -9.75 6.92
N LEU A 65 -5.43 -11.01 6.93
CA LEU A 65 -4.03 -11.33 6.61
C LEU A 65 -3.64 -10.90 5.19
N VAL A 66 -4.49 -11.11 4.19
CA VAL A 66 -4.25 -10.66 2.81
C VAL A 66 -4.11 -9.13 2.75
N GLY A 67 -4.98 -8.39 3.44
CA GLY A 67 -4.86 -6.94 3.57
C GLY A 67 -3.52 -6.52 4.20
N CYS A 68 -3.11 -7.20 5.29
CA CYS A 68 -1.81 -7.00 5.93
C CYS A 68 -0.64 -7.27 4.96
N PHE A 69 -0.65 -8.38 4.22
CA PHE A 69 0.41 -8.70 3.26
C PHE A 69 0.51 -7.67 2.14
N LEU A 70 -0.62 -7.19 1.61
CA LEU A 70 -0.65 -6.13 0.61
C LEU A 70 -0.06 -4.83 1.16
N MET A 71 -0.40 -4.46 2.40
CA MET A 71 0.12 -3.26 3.03
C MET A 71 1.63 -3.40 3.31
N TRP A 72 2.07 -4.47 3.96
CA TRP A 72 3.47 -4.70 4.31
C TRP A 72 4.37 -4.92 3.10
N GLY A 73 3.88 -5.55 2.02
CA GLY A 73 4.61 -5.69 0.76
C GLY A 73 4.73 -4.37 -0.02
N SER A 74 3.74 -3.49 0.13
CA SER A 74 3.75 -2.18 -0.54
C SER A 74 4.68 -1.16 0.12
N VAL A 75 4.92 -1.26 1.43
CA VAL A 75 5.72 -0.30 2.20
C VAL A 75 7.19 -0.22 1.74
N PRO A 76 7.94 -1.33 1.58
CA PRO A 76 9.31 -1.30 1.05
C PRO A 76 9.38 -0.72 -0.36
N THR A 77 8.40 -1.08 -1.20
CA THR A 77 8.29 -0.57 -2.58
C THR A 77 8.06 0.93 -2.60
N PHE A 78 7.22 1.42 -1.70
CA PHE A 78 6.93 2.85 -1.56
C PHE A 78 8.15 3.64 -1.05
N ILE A 79 8.87 3.10 -0.06
CA ILE A 79 10.12 3.71 0.45
C ILE A 79 11.18 3.75 -0.64
N ALA A 80 11.40 2.65 -1.36
CA ALA A 80 12.39 2.59 -2.44
C ALA A 80 12.07 3.56 -3.59
N ALA A 81 10.79 3.66 -3.99
CA ALA A 81 10.33 4.59 -5.02
C ALA A 81 10.45 6.06 -4.55
N GLY A 82 10.10 6.34 -3.29
CA GLY A 82 10.22 7.68 -2.69
C GLY A 82 11.68 8.15 -2.60
N VAL A 83 12.59 7.29 -2.13
CA VAL A 83 14.03 7.60 -2.06
C VAL A 83 14.59 7.85 -3.48
N SER A 84 14.21 7.03 -4.46
CA SER A 84 14.62 7.21 -5.86
C SER A 84 14.14 8.54 -6.44
N ALA A 85 12.91 8.96 -6.12
CA ALA A 85 12.38 10.27 -6.52
C ALA A 85 13.16 11.43 -5.87
N CYS A 86 13.47 11.33 -4.58
CA CYS A 86 14.26 12.34 -3.86
C CYS A 86 15.68 12.50 -4.44
N ILE A 87 16.34 11.39 -4.79
CA ILE A 87 17.67 11.41 -5.42
C ILE A 87 17.60 12.07 -6.79
N GLN A 88 16.60 11.72 -7.62
CA GLN A 88 16.41 12.33 -8.94
C GLN A 88 16.20 13.84 -8.86
N VAL A 89 15.37 14.33 -7.93
CA VAL A 89 15.15 15.77 -7.72
C VAL A 89 16.43 16.50 -7.28
N THR A 90 17.20 15.90 -6.38
CA THR A 90 18.45 16.49 -5.86
C THR A 90 19.51 16.58 -6.96
N HIS A 91 19.64 15.53 -7.78
CA HIS A 91 20.57 15.49 -8.89
C HIS A 91 20.17 16.47 -10.01
N HIS A 92 18.87 16.68 -10.22
CA HIS A 92 18.35 17.69 -11.15
C HIS A 92 18.62 19.13 -10.68
N LYS A 93 18.46 19.39 -9.37
CA LYS A 93 18.73 20.70 -8.77
C LYS A 93 20.22 21.06 -8.87
N ASN A 94 21.11 20.08 -8.66
CA ASN A 94 22.56 20.28 -8.73
C ASN A 94 23.04 20.55 -10.17
N LYS A 95 22.43 19.92 -11.19
CA LYS A 95 22.73 20.19 -12.61
C LYS A 95 22.20 21.53 -13.13
N GLN A 96 21.24 22.18 -12.45
CA GLN A 96 20.75 23.51 -12.82
C GLN A 96 21.57 24.66 -12.20
N GLN A 97 22.41 24.39 -11.19
CA GLN A 97 23.23 25.43 -10.56
C GLN A 97 24.58 25.81 -11.22
N PRO A 98 25.15 25.18 -12.27
CA PRO A 98 26.45 25.59 -12.77
C PRO A 98 26.41 26.81 -13.72
N ASN A 99 25.31 27.55 -13.83
CA ASN A 99 25.23 28.73 -14.72
C ASN A 99 24.68 29.98 -14.01
N LYS A 100 25.20 30.26 -12.81
CA LYS A 100 25.15 31.58 -12.15
C LYS A 100 26.49 31.84 -11.47
N GLN A 101 27.56 31.88 -12.24
CA GLN A 101 28.79 32.60 -11.90
C GLN A 101 29.21 33.41 -13.11
#